data_AF-A0A151AZP8-F1
#
_entry.id   AF-A0A151AZP8-F1
#
_cell.length_a   1.000
_cell.length_b   1.000
_cell.length_c   1.000
_cell.angle_alpha   90.00
_cell.angle_beta   90.00
_cell.angle_gamma   90.00
#
_symmetry.space_group_name_H-M   'P 1'
#
loop_
_entity.id
_entity.type
_entity.pdbx_description
1 polymer ?
#
loop_
_entity_poly.entity_id
_entity_poly.type
_entity_poly.pdbx_seq_one_letter_code
_entity_poly.pdbx_strand_id
1 'polypeptide(L)'
;MLARQEQNPVQVRYWQVNGKQGYDLRVLSPEASIADYITAVEGLDPSLLYRPYTNGDCLGCDHCCGGRLPLTSIDLHVLQQGLEELTGKRFSLPEMLEEYCQVQVKGRAVDITLRTDAEGYCIFLEPYRRRCRLYKYRPLICRTYFCCPLTRRARVLRETLVNRGEDELVRYWLSWQPAVPAGVRRHDWPPTPFAGCLSFAEVPLKSLCSLELWRQLRQ
;
A
#
# COMPACT_ATOMS: atom_id res chain seq x y z
N MET A 1 19.05 11.70 31.50
CA MET A 1 19.21 10.71 30.42
C MET A 1 18.23 11.06 29.32
N LEU A 2 18.68 11.76 28.29
CA LEU A 2 17.86 11.99 27.10
C LEU A 2 17.89 10.69 26.31
N ALA A 3 16.76 9.99 26.23
CA ALA A 3 16.60 8.88 25.31
C ALA A 3 16.98 9.39 23.91
N ARG A 4 18.02 8.80 23.31
CA ARG A 4 18.27 8.99 21.89
C ARG A 4 16.98 8.57 21.19
N GLN A 5 16.26 9.52 20.58
CA GLN A 5 15.22 9.15 19.62
C GLN A 5 15.92 8.27 18.58
N GLU A 6 15.64 6.98 18.60
CA GLU A 6 16.21 6.05 17.62
C GLU A 6 15.78 6.54 16.25
N GLN A 7 16.77 6.86 15.43
CA GLN A 7 16.53 7.32 14.07
C GLN A 7 15.83 6.20 13.31
N ASN A 8 14.70 6.50 12.66
CA ASN A 8 13.94 5.53 11.87
C ASN A 8 14.91 4.75 10.94
N PRO A 9 14.84 3.40 10.88
CA PRO A 9 15.78 2.58 10.12
C PRO A 9 15.62 2.74 8.60
N VAL A 10 14.62 3.50 8.14
CA VAL A 10 14.47 3.98 6.77
C VAL A 10 14.57 5.50 6.76
N GLN A 11 15.47 6.01 5.92
CA GLN A 11 15.59 7.44 5.64
C GLN A 11 14.91 7.74 4.31
N VAL A 12 13.95 8.65 4.33
CA VAL A 12 13.35 9.23 3.12
C VAL A 12 13.80 10.68 3.02
N ARG A 13 14.10 11.13 1.79
CA ARG A 13 14.50 12.50 1.50
C ARG A 13 13.82 12.99 0.24
N TYR A 14 13.56 14.28 0.18
CA TYR A 14 13.12 14.89 -1.07
C TYR A 14 14.16 14.72 -2.18
N TRP A 15 13.69 14.54 -3.41
CA TRP A 15 14.54 14.31 -4.57
C TRP A 15 13.90 14.85 -5.84
N GLN A 16 14.68 15.46 -6.72
CA GLN A 16 14.20 15.94 -8.02
C GLN A 16 14.20 14.80 -9.05
N VAL A 17 13.02 14.49 -9.60
CA VAL A 17 12.82 13.45 -10.61
C VAL A 17 12.20 14.11 -11.84
N ASN A 18 12.93 14.17 -12.95
CA ASN A 18 12.50 14.85 -14.18
C ASN A 18 12.02 16.29 -13.95
N GLY A 19 12.75 17.05 -13.12
CA GLY A 19 12.43 18.44 -12.78
C GLY A 19 11.23 18.63 -11.84
N LYS A 20 10.67 17.54 -11.28
CA LYS A 20 9.56 17.57 -10.34
C LYS A 20 10.02 17.08 -8.97
N GLN A 21 9.59 17.78 -7.93
CA GLN A 21 9.93 17.43 -6.54
C GLN A 21 9.23 16.13 -6.15
N GLY A 22 10.02 15.10 -5.89
CA GLY A 22 9.60 13.77 -5.48
C GLY A 22 10.32 13.33 -4.23
N TYR A 23 10.48 12.02 -4.06
CA TYR A 23 11.33 11.48 -3.01
C TYR A 23 12.18 10.29 -3.46
N ASP A 24 13.22 10.07 -2.68
CA ASP A 24 14.10 8.93 -2.72
C ASP A 24 14.24 8.37 -1.30
N LEU A 25 14.77 7.15 -1.17
CA LEU A 25 14.92 6.52 0.14
C LEU A 25 16.20 5.69 0.23
N ARG A 26 16.65 5.52 1.48
CA ARG A 26 17.77 4.67 1.87
C ARG A 26 17.37 3.86 3.10
N VAL A 27 17.74 2.59 3.12
CA VAL A 27 17.56 1.69 4.26
C VAL A 27 18.84 1.68 5.11
N LEU A 28 18.73 2.13 6.35
CA LEU A 28 19.85 2.30 7.28
C LEU A 28 20.12 1.05 8.12
N SER A 29 19.10 0.23 8.41
CA SER A 29 19.24 -1.03 9.14
C SER A 29 18.68 -2.23 8.34
N PRO A 30 19.34 -3.41 8.42
CA PRO A 30 18.83 -4.61 7.75
C PRO A 30 17.56 -5.21 8.37
N GLU A 31 17.19 -4.78 9.57
CA GLU A 31 15.97 -5.14 10.29
C GLU A 31 14.76 -4.27 9.90
N ALA A 32 14.96 -3.24 9.06
CA ALA A 32 13.89 -2.33 8.64
C ALA A 32 12.67 -3.07 8.06
N SER A 33 11.49 -2.68 8.53
CA SER A 33 10.19 -3.24 8.16
C SER A 33 9.45 -2.36 7.15
N ILE A 34 8.32 -2.86 6.62
CA ILE A 34 7.40 -2.02 5.82
C ILE A 34 6.84 -0.88 6.67
N ALA A 35 6.56 -1.10 7.96
CA ALA A 35 6.07 -0.05 8.84
C ALA A 35 7.07 1.12 8.93
N ASP A 36 8.37 0.84 9.04
CA ASP A 36 9.41 1.87 9.06
C ASP A 36 9.43 2.70 7.77
N TYR A 37 9.30 2.03 6.62
CA TYR A 37 9.18 2.68 5.32
C TYR A 37 7.95 3.59 5.26
N ILE A 38 6.78 3.10 5.68
CA ILE A 38 5.55 3.90 5.68
C ILE A 38 5.71 5.12 6.59
N THR A 39 6.21 4.94 7.82
CA THR A 39 6.46 6.04 8.76
C THR A 39 7.42 7.07 8.18
N ALA A 40 8.48 6.63 7.50
CA ALA A 40 9.45 7.54 6.89
C ALA A 40 8.85 8.32 5.71
N VAL A 41 8.00 7.71 4.88
CA VAL A 41 7.32 8.39 3.77
C VAL A 41 6.25 9.36 4.27
N GLU A 42 5.41 8.95 5.22
CA GLU A 42 4.37 9.81 5.81
C GLU A 42 4.95 10.96 6.65
N GLY A 43 6.23 10.85 7.05
CA GLY A 43 6.97 11.93 7.70
C GLY A 43 7.41 13.05 6.75
N LEU A 44 7.28 12.89 5.43
CA LEU A 44 7.48 13.98 4.48
C LEU A 44 6.33 14.99 4.59
N ASP A 45 6.66 16.27 4.44
CA ASP A 45 5.67 17.32 4.22
C ASP A 45 5.08 17.15 2.81
N PRO A 46 3.79 16.80 2.69
CA PRO A 46 3.16 16.59 1.39
C PRO A 46 3.20 17.85 0.52
N SER A 47 3.13 19.05 1.12
CA SER A 47 3.09 20.33 0.40
C SER A 47 4.34 20.59 -0.44
N LEU A 48 5.45 19.95 -0.07
CA LEU A 48 6.71 20.03 -0.81
C LEU A 48 6.78 19.03 -1.95
N LEU A 49 5.89 18.04 -2.05
CA LEU A 49 5.94 17.06 -3.11
C LEU A 49 5.11 17.51 -4.31
N TYR A 50 5.67 17.31 -5.51
CA TYR A 50 4.93 17.51 -6.74
C TYR A 50 3.74 16.55 -6.80
N ARG A 51 2.58 17.11 -7.13
CA ARG A 51 1.34 16.39 -7.38
C ARG A 51 0.78 16.88 -8.71
N PRO A 52 0.49 16.00 -9.68
CA PRO A 52 0.01 16.42 -10.98
C PRO A 52 -1.34 17.15 -10.96
N TYR A 53 -2.11 17.02 -9.87
CA TYR A 53 -3.50 17.48 -9.79
C TYR A 53 -3.79 18.42 -8.62
N THR A 54 -2.79 18.74 -7.78
CA THR A 54 -2.94 19.65 -6.64
C THR A 54 -1.65 20.41 -6.35
N ASN A 55 -1.72 21.47 -5.55
CA ASN A 55 -0.56 22.22 -5.07
C ASN A 55 0.12 21.54 -3.85
N GLY A 56 0.21 20.20 -3.85
CA GLY A 56 0.97 19.44 -2.84
C GLY A 56 0.15 18.80 -1.72
N ASP A 57 -1.09 19.20 -1.46
CA ASP A 57 -1.88 18.56 -0.40
C ASP A 57 -2.60 17.28 -0.88
N CYS A 58 -2.52 16.22 -0.05
CA CYS A 58 -3.31 15.00 -0.20
C CYS A 58 -4.67 15.12 0.48
N LEU A 59 -4.80 15.95 1.52
CA LEU A 59 -6.08 16.28 2.12
C LEU A 59 -6.84 17.20 1.15
N GLY A 60 -8.06 16.80 0.79
CA GLY A 60 -8.84 17.53 -0.20
C GLY A 60 -8.53 17.17 -1.66
N CYS A 61 -7.65 16.18 -1.90
CA CYS A 61 -7.37 15.60 -3.21
C CYS A 61 -8.04 14.22 -3.34
N ASP A 62 -8.82 14.03 -4.39
CA ASP A 62 -9.54 12.79 -4.71
C ASP A 62 -9.05 12.11 -5.99
N HIS A 63 -8.07 12.66 -6.70
CA HIS A 63 -7.69 12.13 -8.01
C HIS A 63 -7.16 10.69 -7.95
N CYS A 64 -6.47 10.32 -6.86
CA CYS A 64 -6.05 8.93 -6.68
C CYS A 64 -7.21 7.98 -6.38
N CYS A 65 -8.33 8.49 -5.86
CA CYS A 65 -9.50 7.70 -5.51
C CYS A 65 -10.23 7.15 -6.74
N GLY A 66 -10.12 7.79 -7.90
CA GLY A 66 -10.64 7.27 -9.17
C GLY A 66 -9.69 6.31 -9.91
N GLY A 67 -8.56 5.94 -9.30
CA GLY A 67 -7.55 5.06 -9.90
C GLY A 67 -7.64 3.61 -9.45
N ARG A 68 -6.71 2.78 -9.95
CA ARG A 68 -6.50 1.41 -9.44
C ARG A 68 -5.88 1.49 -8.04
N LEU A 69 -6.60 1.02 -7.03
CA LEU A 69 -6.17 0.98 -5.63
C LEU A 69 -5.96 -0.46 -5.16
N PRO A 70 -4.86 -1.12 -5.56
CA PRO A 70 -4.56 -2.49 -5.15
C PRO A 70 -4.40 -2.58 -3.64
N LEU A 71 -4.82 -3.71 -3.08
CA LEU A 71 -4.75 -3.98 -1.65
C LEU A 71 -3.73 -5.10 -1.39
N THR A 72 -3.00 -4.96 -0.30
CA THR A 72 -2.23 -6.06 0.29
C THR A 72 -3.09 -6.86 1.27
N SER A 73 -2.65 -8.07 1.63
CA SER A 73 -3.33 -8.87 2.67
C SER A 73 -3.44 -8.11 4.01
N ILE A 74 -2.40 -7.35 4.37
CA ILE A 74 -2.37 -6.53 5.59
C ILE A 74 -3.34 -5.35 5.49
N ASP A 75 -3.56 -4.78 4.30
CA ASP A 75 -4.52 -3.68 4.12
C ASP A 75 -5.94 -4.09 4.50
N LEU A 76 -6.34 -5.36 4.33
CA LEU A 76 -7.65 -5.82 4.82
C LEU A 76 -7.80 -5.67 6.33
N HIS A 77 -6.75 -5.99 7.09
CA HIS A 77 -6.76 -5.82 8.54
C HIS A 77 -6.81 -4.35 8.94
N VAL A 78 -6.05 -3.50 8.25
CA VAL A 78 -6.04 -2.05 8.48
C VAL A 78 -7.42 -1.45 8.20
N LEU A 79 -8.04 -1.81 7.07
CA LEU A 79 -9.37 -1.33 6.70
C LEU A 79 -10.46 -1.86 7.63
N GLN A 80 -10.38 -3.13 8.06
CA GLN A 80 -11.29 -3.72 9.04
C GLN A 80 -11.29 -2.91 10.35
N GLN A 81 -10.10 -2.56 10.86
CA GLN A 81 -9.97 -1.71 12.06
C GLN A 81 -10.61 -0.34 11.85
N GLY A 82 -10.36 0.28 10.69
CA GLY A 82 -10.94 1.58 10.37
C GLY A 82 -12.47 1.55 10.26
N LEU A 83 -13.02 0.50 9.68
CA LEU A 83 -14.47 0.30 9.59
C LEU A 83 -15.10 0.01 10.94
N GLU A 84 -14.44 -0.78 11.78
CA GLU A 84 -14.89 -1.02 13.15
C GLU A 84 -14.93 0.30 13.95
N GLU A 85 -13.91 1.14 13.83
CA GLU A 85 -13.90 2.47 14.46
C GLU A 85 -15.01 3.38 13.90
N LEU A 86 -15.23 3.36 12.58
CA LEU A 86 -16.21 4.23 11.92
C LEU A 86 -17.66 3.81 12.17
N THR A 87 -17.93 2.50 12.24
CA THR A 87 -19.29 1.94 12.20
C THR A 87 -19.69 1.19 13.47
N GLY A 88 -18.73 0.83 14.33
CA GLY A 88 -18.94 -0.06 15.47
C GLY A 88 -19.12 -1.54 15.09
N LYS A 89 -19.11 -1.88 13.79
CA LYS A 89 -19.23 -3.26 13.30
C LYS A 89 -17.86 -3.82 12.93
N ARG A 90 -17.52 -4.95 13.53
CA ARG A 90 -16.38 -5.76 13.11
C ARG A 90 -16.77 -6.71 11.99
N PHE A 91 -16.17 -6.54 10.82
CA PHE A 91 -16.34 -7.43 9.68
C PHE A 91 -15.30 -8.55 9.74
N SER A 92 -15.66 -9.75 9.33
CA SER A 92 -14.70 -10.81 9.04
C SER A 92 -13.93 -10.48 7.74
N LEU A 93 -12.76 -11.08 7.52
CA LEU A 93 -12.00 -10.89 6.28
C LEU A 93 -12.74 -11.32 4.97
N PRO A 94 -13.59 -12.37 4.94
CA PRO A 94 -14.41 -12.66 3.77
C PRO A 94 -15.40 -11.54 3.49
N GLU A 95 -16.11 -11.06 4.52
CA GLU A 95 -17.00 -9.91 4.37
C GLU A 95 -16.24 -8.68 3.87
N MET A 96 -15.01 -8.45 4.33
CA MET A 96 -14.17 -7.36 3.82
C MET A 96 -13.90 -7.47 2.31
N LEU A 97 -13.60 -8.67 1.83
CA LEU A 97 -13.37 -8.93 0.40
C LEU A 97 -14.66 -8.78 -0.42
N GLU A 98 -15.78 -9.29 0.09
CA GLU A 98 -17.07 -9.28 -0.60
C GLU A 98 -17.71 -7.89 -0.66
N GLU A 99 -17.60 -7.10 0.41
CA GLU A 99 -18.28 -5.81 0.52
C GLU A 99 -17.43 -4.63 0.03
N TYR A 100 -16.12 -4.65 0.33
CA TYR A 100 -15.25 -3.49 0.14
C TYR A 100 -14.17 -3.66 -0.92
N CYS A 101 -14.03 -4.85 -1.50
CA CYS A 101 -13.08 -5.10 -2.58
C CYS A 101 -13.80 -5.40 -3.90
N GLN A 102 -13.05 -5.29 -4.98
CA GLN A 102 -13.43 -5.81 -6.29
C GLN A 102 -12.33 -6.74 -6.78
N VAL A 103 -12.73 -7.94 -7.21
CA VAL A 103 -11.80 -8.93 -7.77
C VAL A 103 -12.02 -8.99 -9.28
N GLN A 104 -10.95 -8.76 -10.03
CA GLN A 104 -10.95 -8.88 -11.49
C GLN A 104 -10.03 -10.02 -11.89
N VAL A 105 -10.55 -10.94 -12.71
CA VAL A 105 -9.78 -12.06 -13.26
C VAL A 105 -9.63 -11.87 -14.77
N LYS A 106 -8.40 -11.80 -15.25
CA LYS A 106 -8.08 -11.70 -16.68
C LYS A 106 -7.04 -12.74 -17.06
N GLY A 107 -7.49 -13.87 -17.60
CA GLY A 107 -6.62 -15.01 -17.90
C GLY A 107 -6.02 -15.59 -16.61
N ARG A 108 -4.69 -15.51 -16.47
CA ARG A 108 -3.98 -15.97 -15.26
C ARG A 108 -3.87 -14.89 -14.17
N ALA A 109 -4.09 -13.63 -14.53
CA ALA A 109 -3.96 -12.51 -13.62
C ALA A 109 -5.22 -12.36 -12.77
N VAL A 110 -5.03 -12.17 -11.46
CA VAL A 110 -6.06 -11.79 -10.51
C VAL A 110 -5.63 -10.46 -9.92
N ASP A 111 -6.54 -9.50 -9.93
CA ASP A 111 -6.36 -8.15 -9.40
C ASP A 111 -7.39 -7.92 -8.31
N ILE A 112 -6.95 -7.51 -7.12
CA ILE A 112 -7.82 -7.23 -5.98
C ILE A 112 -7.60 -5.79 -5.55
N THR A 113 -8.54 -4.94 -5.92
CA THR A 113 -8.51 -3.53 -5.54
C THR A 113 -9.62 -3.21 -4.57
N LEU A 114 -9.49 -2.05 -3.95
CA LEU A 114 -10.61 -1.44 -3.25
C LEU A 114 -11.77 -1.20 -4.23
N ARG A 115 -13.00 -1.40 -3.76
CA ARG A 115 -14.22 -1.19 -4.54
C ARG A 115 -14.45 0.30 -4.81
N THR A 116 -15.07 0.58 -5.95
CA THR A 116 -15.53 1.92 -6.32
C THR A 116 -17.05 2.07 -6.21
N ASP A 117 -17.52 3.30 -6.05
CA ASP A 117 -18.92 3.68 -6.22
C ASP A 117 -19.33 3.67 -7.71
N ALA A 118 -20.56 4.12 -7.99
CA ALA A 118 -21.12 4.14 -9.34
C ALA A 118 -20.41 5.15 -10.26
N GLU A 119 -19.80 6.19 -9.66
CA GLU A 119 -19.04 7.23 -10.32
C GLU A 119 -17.57 6.81 -10.57
N GLY A 120 -17.16 5.64 -10.09
CA GLY A 120 -15.83 5.09 -10.29
C GLY A 120 -14.80 5.57 -9.27
N TYR A 121 -15.21 6.19 -8.17
CA TYR A 121 -14.33 6.60 -7.07
C TYR A 121 -14.32 5.57 -5.94
N CYS A 122 -13.21 5.48 -5.24
CA CYS A 122 -13.06 4.71 -4.00
C CYS A 122 -14.29 4.86 -3.08
N ILE A 123 -14.87 3.73 -2.66
CA ILE A 123 -16.04 3.70 -1.78
C ILE A 123 -15.83 4.45 -0.46
N PHE A 124 -14.60 4.68 -0.01
CA PHE A 124 -14.30 5.44 1.22
C PHE A 124 -14.09 6.93 1.01
N LEU A 125 -14.15 7.45 -0.22
CA LEU A 125 -14.12 8.88 -0.47
C LEU A 125 -15.37 9.54 0.13
N GLU A 126 -15.20 10.66 0.82
CA GLU A 126 -16.25 11.62 1.17
C GLU A 126 -16.21 12.74 0.11
N PRO A 127 -17.10 12.74 -0.90
CA PRO A 127 -16.96 13.61 -2.07
C PRO A 127 -16.95 15.10 -1.71
N TYR A 128 -17.83 15.53 -0.80
CA TYR A 128 -17.94 16.93 -0.39
C TYR A 128 -16.67 17.47 0.28
N ARG A 129 -15.97 16.63 1.05
CA ARG A 129 -14.72 17.01 1.72
C ARG A 129 -13.48 16.61 0.94
N ARG A 130 -13.64 15.89 -0.18
CA ARG A 130 -12.57 15.31 -1.00
C ARG A 130 -11.52 14.59 -0.14
N ARG A 131 -11.99 13.84 0.86
CA ARG A 131 -11.16 13.18 1.87
C ARG A 131 -11.66 11.76 2.13
N CYS A 132 -10.73 10.85 2.37
CA CYS A 132 -11.07 9.49 2.79
C CYS A 132 -11.70 9.49 4.19
N ARG A 133 -12.85 8.82 4.35
CA ARG A 133 -13.53 8.59 5.64
C ARG A 133 -12.68 7.75 6.61
N LEU A 134 -11.80 6.93 6.05
CA LEU A 134 -10.85 6.07 6.77
C LEU A 134 -9.41 6.59 6.64
N TYR A 135 -9.19 7.91 6.66
CA TYR A 135 -7.88 8.51 6.32
C TYR A 135 -6.69 7.94 7.12
N LYS A 136 -6.89 7.66 8.41
CA LYS A 136 -5.87 7.05 9.29
C LYS A 136 -5.56 5.59 8.93
N TYR A 137 -6.54 4.91 8.33
CA TYR A 137 -6.52 3.49 7.97
C TYR A 137 -6.38 3.29 6.46
N ARG A 138 -5.74 4.24 5.77
CA ARG A 138 -5.55 4.16 4.32
C ARG A 138 -4.67 2.97 3.96
N PRO A 139 -4.93 2.30 2.82
CA PRO A 139 -4.07 1.23 2.32
C PRO A 139 -2.63 1.69 2.02
N LEU A 140 -1.69 0.75 1.93
CA LEU A 140 -0.28 0.97 1.62
C LEU A 140 -0.07 1.88 0.40
N ILE A 141 -0.81 1.62 -0.68
CA ILE A 141 -0.71 2.40 -1.93
C ILE A 141 -1.01 3.90 -1.70
N CYS A 142 -1.98 4.19 -0.83
CA CYS A 142 -2.41 5.55 -0.51
C CYS A 142 -1.46 6.25 0.47
N ARG A 143 -0.80 5.50 1.36
CA ARG A 143 0.17 6.02 2.34
C ARG A 143 1.55 6.28 1.74
N THR A 144 1.82 5.76 0.54
CA THR A 144 3.12 5.86 -0.13
C THR A 144 3.17 6.87 -1.28
N TYR A 145 2.12 7.70 -1.41
CA TYR A 145 2.00 8.78 -2.40
C TYR A 145 2.31 8.34 -3.84
N PHE A 146 1.60 7.33 -4.35
CA PHE A 146 1.88 6.78 -5.68
C PHE A 146 1.80 7.77 -6.86
N CYS A 147 1.13 8.92 -6.68
CA CYS A 147 1.06 10.00 -7.67
C CYS A 147 2.30 10.90 -7.67
N CYS A 148 3.22 10.71 -6.72
CA CYS A 148 4.48 11.43 -6.59
C CYS A 148 5.55 10.84 -7.53
N PRO A 149 6.40 11.68 -8.14
CA PRO A 149 7.61 11.20 -8.80
C PRO A 149 8.55 10.51 -7.80
N LEU A 150 9.08 9.35 -8.18
CA LEU A 150 10.00 8.55 -7.38
C LEU A 150 11.27 8.25 -8.16
N THR A 151 12.41 8.15 -7.48
CA THR A 151 13.60 7.54 -8.11
C THR A 151 13.29 6.10 -8.51
N ARG A 152 14.09 5.55 -9.44
CA ARG A 152 13.90 4.17 -9.90
C ARG A 152 13.89 3.17 -8.72
N ARG A 153 14.82 3.29 -7.77
CA ARG A 153 14.90 2.38 -6.62
C ARG A 153 13.70 2.50 -5.69
N ALA A 154 13.24 3.72 -5.40
CA ALA A 154 12.07 3.95 -4.56
C ALA A 154 10.79 3.43 -5.23
N ARG A 155 10.63 3.65 -6.54
CA ARG A 155 9.51 3.13 -7.33
C ARG A 155 9.47 1.60 -7.31
N VAL A 156 10.61 0.96 -7.61
CA VAL A 156 10.72 -0.50 -7.65
C VAL A 156 10.44 -1.12 -6.28
N LEU A 157 10.92 -0.50 -5.18
CA LEU A 157 10.56 -0.96 -3.83
C LEU A 157 9.05 -0.90 -3.64
N ARG A 158 8.41 0.27 -3.83
CA ARG A 158 6.96 0.44 -3.65
C ARG A 158 6.15 -0.56 -4.47
N GLU A 159 6.49 -0.75 -5.75
CA GLU A 159 5.87 -1.74 -6.62
C GLU A 159 6.01 -3.16 -6.07
N THR A 160 7.20 -3.51 -5.58
CA THR A 160 7.46 -4.83 -4.99
C THR A 160 6.62 -5.05 -3.73
N LEU A 161 6.52 -4.05 -2.85
CA LEU A 161 5.72 -4.17 -1.62
C LEU A 161 4.23 -4.38 -1.95
N VAL A 162 3.68 -3.58 -2.87
CA VAL A 162 2.28 -3.66 -3.29
C VAL A 162 2.01 -4.99 -3.97
N ASN A 163 2.80 -5.37 -4.97
CA ASN A 163 2.56 -6.59 -5.73
C ASN A 163 2.70 -7.85 -4.86
N ARG A 164 3.72 -7.93 -4.00
CA ARG A 164 3.89 -9.11 -3.11
C ARG A 164 2.83 -9.21 -2.03
N GLY A 165 2.32 -8.08 -1.56
CA GLY A 165 1.20 -8.05 -0.63
C GLY A 165 -0.12 -8.41 -1.30
N GLU A 166 -0.33 -7.98 -2.55
CA GLU A 166 -1.49 -8.36 -3.37
C GLU A 166 -1.45 -9.84 -3.76
N ASP A 167 -0.27 -10.38 -4.15
CA ASP A 167 -0.07 -11.80 -4.43
C ASP A 167 -0.55 -12.68 -3.27
N GLU A 168 -0.21 -12.28 -2.03
CA GLU A 168 -0.64 -12.98 -0.82
C GLU A 168 -2.15 -12.85 -0.58
N LEU A 169 -2.72 -11.69 -0.90
CA LEU A 169 -4.16 -11.49 -0.81
C LEU A 169 -4.92 -12.35 -1.83
N VAL A 170 -4.39 -12.49 -3.04
CA VAL A 170 -4.94 -13.39 -4.06
C VAL A 170 -4.84 -14.85 -3.60
N ARG A 171 -3.70 -15.25 -3.03
CA ARG A 171 -3.52 -16.61 -2.47
C ARG A 171 -4.58 -16.91 -1.41
N TYR A 172 -4.80 -15.96 -0.51
CA TYR A 172 -5.82 -16.04 0.52
C TYR A 172 -7.23 -16.13 -0.08
N TRP A 173 -7.59 -15.23 -0.98
CA TRP A 173 -8.89 -15.24 -1.66
C TRP A 173 -9.15 -16.56 -2.39
N LEU A 174 -8.16 -17.07 -3.13
CA LEU A 174 -8.23 -18.36 -3.82
C LEU A 174 -8.49 -19.51 -2.85
N SER A 175 -7.91 -19.48 -1.65
CA SER A 175 -8.07 -20.55 -0.65
C SER A 175 -9.54 -20.81 -0.29
N TRP A 176 -10.42 -19.83 -0.50
CA TRP A 176 -11.85 -19.90 -0.18
C TRP A 176 -12.75 -20.04 -1.40
N GLN A 177 -12.18 -19.97 -2.60
CA GLN A 177 -12.95 -20.19 -3.81
C GLN A 177 -13.31 -21.67 -3.94
N PRO A 178 -14.61 -22.03 -4.03
CA PRO A 178 -15.04 -23.42 -4.18
C PRO A 178 -14.55 -24.02 -5.51
N ALA A 179 -14.45 -23.19 -6.55
CA ALA A 179 -13.84 -23.53 -7.82
C ALA A 179 -12.81 -22.46 -8.19
N VAL A 180 -11.66 -22.89 -8.73
CA VAL A 180 -10.65 -21.94 -9.22
C VAL A 180 -11.17 -21.30 -10.52
N PRO A 181 -11.14 -19.96 -10.65
CA PRO A 181 -11.56 -19.29 -11.88
C PRO A 181 -10.82 -19.82 -13.11
N ALA A 182 -11.50 -19.83 -14.26
CA ALA A 182 -10.92 -20.29 -15.51
C ALA A 182 -9.60 -19.57 -15.83
N GLY A 183 -8.56 -20.33 -16.15
CA GLY A 183 -7.23 -19.80 -16.45
C GLY A 183 -6.33 -19.58 -15.23
N VAL A 184 -6.89 -19.43 -14.02
CA VAL A 184 -6.11 -19.24 -12.79
C VAL A 184 -5.59 -20.59 -12.27
N ARG A 185 -4.40 -20.59 -11.67
CA ARG A 185 -3.81 -21.79 -11.04
C ARG A 185 -3.34 -21.43 -9.64
N ARG A 186 -3.74 -22.22 -8.62
CA ARG A 186 -3.37 -21.96 -7.22
C ARG A 186 -1.84 -21.89 -7.01
N HIS A 187 -1.07 -22.71 -7.72
CA HIS A 187 0.39 -22.73 -7.60
C HIS A 187 1.09 -21.50 -8.18
N ASP A 188 0.39 -20.65 -8.95
CA ASP A 188 0.95 -19.39 -9.42
C ASP A 188 1.10 -18.36 -8.28
N TRP A 189 0.45 -18.61 -7.14
CA TRP A 189 0.38 -17.72 -5.97
C TRP A 189 0.95 -18.42 -4.73
N PRO A 190 2.26 -18.71 -4.68
CA PRO A 190 2.88 -19.28 -3.49
C PRO A 190 2.85 -18.28 -2.32
N PRO A 191 3.00 -18.74 -1.07
CA PRO A 191 3.11 -17.84 0.09
C PRO A 191 4.21 -16.79 -0.13
N THR A 192 3.89 -15.53 0.15
CA THR A 192 4.87 -14.43 0.10
C THR A 192 5.37 -14.09 1.50
N PRO A 193 6.33 -13.17 1.67
CA PRO A 193 6.72 -12.68 3.00
C PRO A 193 5.59 -12.01 3.81
N PHE A 194 4.42 -11.77 3.20
CA PHE A 194 3.21 -11.32 3.90
C PHE A 194 2.40 -12.47 4.53
N ALA A 195 2.71 -13.73 4.20
CA ALA A 195 1.93 -14.87 4.65
C ALA A 195 1.92 -15.00 6.17
N GLY A 196 0.73 -14.94 6.76
CA GLY A 196 0.53 -15.02 8.21
C GLY A 196 0.79 -13.72 8.97
N CYS A 197 1.24 -12.65 8.31
CA CYS A 197 1.44 -11.35 8.92
C CYS A 197 0.11 -10.58 9.04
N LEU A 198 -0.07 -9.89 10.17
CA LEU A 198 -1.22 -9.05 10.48
C LEU A 198 -0.88 -7.56 10.46
N SER A 199 0.42 -7.22 10.45
CA SER A 199 0.94 -5.86 10.49
C SER A 199 2.14 -5.66 9.58
N PHE A 200 2.26 -4.45 9.02
CA PHE A 200 3.42 -4.06 8.20
C PHE A 200 4.75 -4.06 8.99
N ALA A 201 4.70 -4.06 10.32
CA ALA A 201 5.89 -4.17 11.17
C ALA A 201 6.50 -5.58 11.14
N GLU A 202 5.71 -6.60 10.81
CA GLU A 202 6.15 -8.01 10.81
C GLU A 202 6.86 -8.41 9.51
N VAL A 203 6.85 -7.55 8.50
CA VAL A 203 7.40 -7.84 7.17
C VAL A 203 8.70 -7.07 6.95
N PRO A 204 9.88 -7.73 7.02
CA PRO A 204 11.16 -7.09 6.78
C PRO A 204 11.29 -6.66 5.30
N LEU A 205 11.78 -5.45 5.03
CA LEU A 205 12.00 -4.99 3.64
C LEU A 205 12.96 -5.91 2.88
N LYS A 206 13.95 -6.47 3.57
CA LYS A 206 14.97 -7.35 2.99
C LYS A 206 14.39 -8.63 2.39
N SER A 207 13.31 -9.18 2.97
CA SER A 207 12.71 -10.43 2.48
C SER A 207 11.97 -10.25 1.15
N LEU A 208 11.62 -9.01 0.80
CA LEU A 208 10.90 -8.66 -0.42
C LEU A 208 11.82 -8.22 -1.55
N CYS A 209 13.02 -7.72 -1.22
CA CYS A 209 13.93 -7.15 -2.19
C CYS A 209 14.75 -8.22 -2.93
N SER A 210 14.96 -8.02 -4.23
CA SER A 210 16.06 -8.70 -4.93
C SER A 210 17.41 -8.25 -4.34
N LEU A 211 18.46 -9.07 -4.52
CA LEU A 211 19.81 -8.73 -4.05
C LEU A 211 20.30 -7.39 -4.62
N GLU A 212 19.98 -7.12 -5.89
CA GLU A 212 20.34 -5.86 -6.56
C GLU A 212 19.60 -4.67 -5.94
N LEU A 213 18.28 -4.76 -5.79
CA LEU A 213 17.48 -3.69 -5.19
C LEU A 213 17.94 -3.42 -3.76
N TRP A 214 18.17 -4.48 -2.97
CA TRP A 214 18.63 -4.34 -1.59
C TRP A 214 19.96 -3.61 -1.50
N ARG A 215 20.93 -3.93 -2.37
CA ARG A 215 22.22 -3.20 -2.44
C ARG A 215 22.00 -1.72 -2.79
N GLN A 216 21.14 -1.43 -3.76
CA GLN A 216 20.82 -0.06 -4.15
C GLN A 216 20.18 0.73 -3.01
N LEU A 217 19.30 0.12 -2.22
CA LEU A 217 18.63 0.79 -1.09
C LEU A 217 19.56 1.05 0.09
N ARG A 218 20.66 0.31 0.24
CA ARG A 218 21.62 0.45 1.34
C ARG A 218 22.67 1.55 1.10
N GLN A 219 22.81 2.02 -0.14
CA GLN A 219 23.72 3.09 -0.56
C GLN A 219 23.10 4.47 -0.32
#